data_AF-A0A6A2ZI21-F1
#
_entry.id   AF-A0A6A2ZI21-F1
#
_cell.length_a   1.000
_cell.length_b   1.000
_cell.length_c   1.000
_cell.angle_alpha   90.00
_cell.angle_beta   90.00
_cell.angle_gamma   90.00
#
_symmetry.space_group_name_H-M   'P 1'
#
loop_
_entity.id
_entity.type
_entity.pdbx_description
1 polymer ?
#
loop_
_entity_poly.entity_id
_entity_poly.type
_entity_poly.pdbx_seq_one_letter_code
_entity_poly.pdbx_strand_id
1 'polypeptide(L)'
;MEGKVEYLWEEVRELSLGTTVDRLHSPPTPLQFLRDFVSQNKPCIISNAISHWPALSLWPNSSYLPAALSSSIVFLHLTPDGHADALVPHPSLPSLCFVSAHVQPTPFPQALDLIRRPPSHLVAYLQQQNDCFRTEYGELESDCDGHIPWASEALGCLPEAVNLWIGNHRSQTSFHKDHYENLYAVVSGEKHFLLLPPTDFHRMYIKEYPAARYSYSQEKGEFRLELEEPERYVPWSSVDPCPATGNLKQENLKFPLYFNGPKPFEVTVKAGEILYLPSMWFHHVSQSPGEDGCTIAVNYWYDMQFDIKYAYFNFLQSLPCRSINDLTTPESGCEQDLGPHASPNHLNSRFSVNAENCDRDAASGRPRHRNFCGLERTAMRYLKMMATLEIL
;
A
#
# COMPACT_ATOMS: atom_id res chain seq x y z
N MET A 1 -8.25 -15.23 22.23
CA MET A 1 -7.37 -15.11 21.05
C MET A 1 -6.85 -13.69 20.97
N GLU A 2 -7.74 -12.70 21.09
CA GLU A 2 -7.44 -11.26 21.21
C GLU A 2 -6.25 -10.91 22.11
N GLY A 3 -6.27 -11.26 23.40
CA GLY A 3 -5.12 -10.97 24.29
C GLY A 3 -3.79 -11.64 23.91
N LYS A 4 -3.79 -12.69 23.07
CA LYS A 4 -2.53 -13.27 22.53
C LYS A 4 -2.01 -12.47 21.34
N VAL A 5 -2.92 -11.91 20.53
CA VAL A 5 -2.56 -11.04 19.39
C VAL A 5 -2.07 -9.70 19.92
N GLU A 6 -2.71 -9.15 20.96
CA GLU A 6 -2.22 -7.94 21.63
C GLU A 6 -0.82 -8.13 22.22
N TYR A 7 -0.58 -9.26 22.90
CA TYR A 7 0.74 -9.60 23.43
C TYR A 7 1.80 -9.74 22.32
N LEU A 8 1.44 -10.27 21.16
CA LEU A 8 2.35 -10.35 20.00
C LEU A 8 2.81 -8.95 19.55
N TRP A 9 1.92 -7.94 19.56
CA TRP A 9 2.28 -6.57 19.17
C TRP A 9 3.33 -5.97 20.11
N GLU A 10 3.21 -6.26 21.41
CA GLU A 10 4.16 -5.81 22.43
C GLU A 10 5.48 -6.57 22.31
N GLU A 11 5.46 -7.91 22.28
CA GLU A 11 6.67 -8.74 22.21
C GLU A 11 7.54 -8.43 20.98
N VAL A 12 6.93 -8.24 19.80
CA VAL A 12 7.66 -7.94 18.57
C VAL A 12 8.41 -6.61 18.67
N ARG A 13 7.85 -5.63 19.38
CA ARG A 13 8.52 -4.35 19.64
C ARG A 13 9.63 -4.50 20.67
N GLU A 14 9.40 -5.25 21.74
CA GLU A 14 10.40 -5.45 22.79
C GLU A 14 11.61 -6.25 22.32
N LEU A 15 11.39 -7.27 21.49
CA LEU A 15 12.44 -8.21 21.07
C LEU A 15 13.16 -7.80 19.80
N SER A 16 12.47 -7.15 18.84
CA SER A 16 12.98 -6.99 17.48
C SER A 16 12.96 -5.55 16.97
N LEU A 17 11.81 -4.87 17.02
CA LEU A 17 11.64 -3.59 16.32
C LEU A 17 12.09 -2.38 17.15
N GLY A 18 12.04 -2.48 18.48
CA GLY A 18 12.23 -1.35 19.39
C GLY A 18 11.06 -0.36 19.35
N THR A 19 11.32 0.87 19.81
CA THR A 19 10.34 1.95 19.86
C THR A 19 10.61 3.07 18.85
N THR A 20 11.73 3.02 18.14
CA THR A 20 12.16 4.04 17.16
C THR A 20 12.77 3.40 15.94
N VAL A 21 12.68 4.06 14.79
CA VAL A 21 13.32 3.62 13.54
C VAL A 21 14.80 3.96 13.55
N ASP A 22 15.64 2.98 13.22
CA ASP A 22 17.09 3.14 13.18
C ASP A 22 17.50 4.14 12.08
N ARG A 23 18.53 4.94 12.34
CA ARG A 23 19.13 5.85 11.35
C ARG A 23 20.59 5.47 11.09
N LEU A 24 20.90 5.18 9.84
CA LEU A 24 22.24 4.92 9.33
C LEU A 24 22.81 6.20 8.72
N HIS A 25 24.05 6.55 9.05
CA HIS A 25 24.71 7.73 8.50
C HIS A 25 25.29 7.53 7.09
N SER A 26 25.34 6.28 6.61
CA SER A 26 25.86 5.93 5.29
C SER A 26 25.18 4.64 4.79
N PRO A 27 25.24 4.36 3.48
CA PRO A 27 24.80 3.08 2.93
C PRO A 27 25.36 1.87 3.69
N PRO A 28 24.53 0.88 4.04
CA PRO A 28 25.01 -0.39 4.57
C PRO A 28 25.69 -1.20 3.45
N THR A 29 26.53 -2.17 3.84
CA THR A 29 26.91 -3.23 2.90
C THR A 29 25.69 -4.10 2.56
N PRO A 30 25.66 -4.77 1.40
CA PRO A 30 24.56 -5.67 1.03
C PRO A 30 24.23 -6.71 2.10
N LEU A 31 25.27 -7.32 2.70
CA LEU A 31 25.10 -8.31 3.77
C LEU A 31 24.49 -7.70 5.05
N GLN A 32 24.94 -6.51 5.45
CA GLN A 32 24.35 -5.82 6.60
C GLN A 32 22.89 -5.46 6.33
N PHE A 33 22.58 -4.94 5.15
CA PHE A 33 21.22 -4.60 4.77
C PHE A 33 20.28 -5.81 4.83
N LEU A 34 20.72 -6.93 4.23
CA LEU A 34 19.96 -8.17 4.22
C LEU A 34 19.76 -8.73 5.62
N ARG A 35 20.82 -8.80 6.44
CA ARG A 35 20.79 -9.44 7.77
C ARG A 35 20.03 -8.60 8.80
N ASP A 36 20.31 -7.30 8.85
CA ASP A 36 19.91 -6.43 9.96
C ASP A 36 18.54 -5.77 9.71
N PHE A 37 18.12 -5.62 8.44
CA PHE A 37 16.88 -4.93 8.09
C PHE A 37 15.91 -5.82 7.31
N VAL A 38 16.30 -6.33 6.13
CA VAL A 38 15.38 -7.10 5.27
C VAL A 38 14.92 -8.40 5.94
N SER A 39 15.85 -9.19 6.47
CA SER A 39 15.54 -10.47 7.12
C SER A 39 14.74 -10.28 8.40
N GLN A 40 14.97 -9.18 9.12
CA GLN A 40 14.23 -8.81 10.33
C GLN A 40 12.91 -8.09 10.03
N ASN A 41 12.64 -7.77 8.75
CA ASN A 41 11.51 -6.94 8.33
C ASN A 41 11.44 -5.61 9.11
N LYS A 42 12.59 -4.95 9.28
CA LYS A 42 12.75 -3.74 10.12
C LYS A 42 13.04 -2.50 9.26
N PRO A 43 12.28 -1.40 9.42
CA PRO A 43 12.54 -0.16 8.68
C PRO A 43 13.81 0.53 9.19
N CYS A 44 14.43 1.31 8.31
CA CYS A 44 15.51 2.21 8.68
C CYS A 44 15.60 3.42 7.76
N ILE A 45 16.16 4.51 8.24
CA ILE A 45 16.54 5.66 7.41
C ILE A 45 18.03 5.57 7.11
N ILE A 46 18.41 5.84 5.88
CA ILE A 46 19.79 5.86 5.41
C ILE A 46 20.11 7.25 4.87
N SER A 47 20.96 7.98 5.60
CA SER A 47 21.53 9.24 5.14
C SER A 47 22.71 8.99 4.19
N ASN A 48 23.05 10.00 3.39
CA ASN A 48 24.21 9.99 2.48
C ASN A 48 24.21 8.86 1.43
N ALA A 49 23.05 8.28 1.13
CA ALA A 49 22.92 7.20 0.15
C ALA A 49 22.72 7.68 -1.29
N ILE A 50 22.31 8.94 -1.45
CA ILE A 50 21.97 9.55 -2.74
C ILE A 50 22.70 10.88 -2.95
N SER A 51 23.74 11.17 -2.15
CA SER A 51 24.47 12.44 -2.21
C SER A 51 25.15 12.71 -3.56
N HIS A 52 25.34 11.67 -4.38
CA HIS A 52 25.88 11.76 -5.72
C HIS A 52 24.83 12.10 -6.79
N TRP A 53 23.53 12.07 -6.47
CA TRP A 53 22.48 12.35 -7.43
C TRP A 53 22.45 13.83 -7.83
N PRO A 54 22.54 14.16 -9.14
CA PRO A 54 22.29 15.52 -9.63
C PRO A 54 20.95 16.10 -9.17
N ALA A 55 19.92 15.25 -9.05
CA ALA A 55 18.56 15.60 -8.62
C ALA A 55 18.51 16.46 -7.36
N LEU A 56 19.36 16.18 -6.35
CA LEU A 56 19.39 16.93 -5.09
C LEU A 56 19.73 18.42 -5.27
N SER A 57 20.41 18.77 -6.36
CA SER A 57 20.76 20.14 -6.70
C SER A 57 19.88 20.74 -7.80
N LEU A 58 19.47 19.91 -8.77
CA LEU A 58 18.74 20.36 -9.96
C LEU A 58 17.24 20.51 -9.70
N TRP A 59 16.61 19.57 -9.02
CA TRP A 59 15.15 19.54 -8.90
C TRP A 59 14.56 20.62 -7.99
N PRO A 60 15.22 21.04 -6.89
CA PRO A 60 14.79 22.22 -6.13
C PRO A 60 14.82 23.53 -6.94
N ASN A 61 15.56 23.59 -8.05
CA ASN A 61 15.54 24.75 -8.93
C ASN A 61 14.21 24.80 -9.69
N SER A 62 13.41 25.83 -9.41
CA SER A 62 12.05 25.99 -9.94
C SER A 62 11.93 25.99 -11.46
N SER A 63 13.02 26.28 -12.18
CA SER A 63 13.08 26.34 -13.65
C SER A 63 13.55 25.03 -14.32
N TYR A 64 14.25 24.16 -13.59
CA TYR A 64 14.88 22.98 -14.17
C TYR A 64 13.85 21.96 -14.66
N LEU A 65 12.97 21.48 -13.77
CA LEU A 65 11.98 20.45 -14.12
C LEU A 65 11.03 20.90 -15.26
N PRO A 66 10.46 22.13 -15.25
CA PRO A 66 9.66 22.62 -16.38
C PRO A 66 10.41 22.68 -17.70
N ALA A 67 11.72 22.94 -17.68
CA ALA A 67 12.53 22.99 -18.90
C ALA A 67 12.84 21.57 -19.40
N ALA A 68 13.31 20.69 -18.52
CA ALA A 68 13.66 19.31 -18.84
C ALA A 68 12.45 18.51 -19.35
N LEU A 69 11.28 18.70 -18.74
CA LEU A 69 10.05 17.97 -19.06
C LEU A 69 9.05 18.84 -19.86
N SER A 70 9.54 19.85 -20.58
CA SER A 70 8.68 20.84 -21.26
C SER A 70 7.70 20.24 -22.27
N SER A 71 8.05 19.12 -22.90
CA SER A 71 7.20 18.38 -23.85
C SER A 71 6.54 17.14 -23.26
N SER A 72 6.79 16.80 -21.99
CA SER A 72 6.29 15.58 -21.38
C SER A 72 4.82 15.71 -20.98
N ILE A 73 4.06 14.65 -21.26
CA ILE A 73 2.69 14.47 -20.74
C ILE A 73 2.77 13.50 -19.57
N VAL A 74 2.18 13.90 -18.45
CA VAL A 74 2.15 13.12 -17.21
C VAL A 74 0.71 12.88 -16.77
N PHE A 75 0.47 11.82 -16.01
CA PHE A 75 -0.85 11.52 -15.48
C PHE A 75 -1.05 12.19 -14.12
N LEU A 76 -1.81 13.29 -14.12
CA LEU A 76 -2.06 14.09 -12.94
C LEU A 76 -3.29 13.58 -12.19
N HIS A 77 -3.13 13.32 -10.89
CA HIS A 77 -4.22 12.88 -10.01
C HIS A 77 -4.81 14.09 -9.29
N LEU A 78 -6.14 14.19 -9.33
CA LEU A 78 -6.92 15.29 -8.78
C LEU A 78 -7.92 14.76 -7.75
N THR A 79 -7.94 15.38 -6.57
CA THR A 79 -8.89 15.10 -5.49
C THR A 79 -9.44 16.41 -4.92
N PRO A 80 -10.62 16.39 -4.26
CA PRO A 80 -11.18 17.60 -3.66
C PRO A 80 -10.36 18.11 -2.45
N ASP A 81 -9.75 17.19 -1.71
CA ASP A 81 -9.20 17.46 -0.37
C ASP A 81 -7.77 16.94 -0.16
N GLY A 82 -7.22 16.19 -1.11
CA GLY A 82 -5.86 15.65 -1.07
C GLY A 82 -5.77 14.17 -0.69
N HIS A 83 -6.90 13.49 -0.42
CA HIS A 83 -6.94 12.08 -0.11
C HIS A 83 -7.34 11.27 -1.35
N ALA A 84 -6.34 10.72 -2.03
CA ALA A 84 -6.57 9.68 -3.03
C ALA A 84 -6.54 8.30 -2.35
N ASP A 85 -7.22 7.32 -2.97
CA ASP A 85 -7.25 5.93 -2.51
C ASP A 85 -7.62 5.86 -1.02
N ALA A 86 -8.77 6.46 -0.71
CA ALA A 86 -9.23 6.69 0.65
C ALA A 86 -10.72 6.38 0.78
N LEU A 87 -11.16 6.19 2.03
CA LEU A 87 -12.56 5.90 2.32
C LEU A 87 -13.38 7.19 2.41
N VAL A 88 -14.43 7.28 1.62
CA VAL A 88 -15.30 8.46 1.54
C VAL A 88 -16.78 8.04 1.65
N PRO A 89 -17.64 8.84 2.32
CA PRO A 89 -19.08 8.60 2.27
C PRO A 89 -19.63 8.82 0.85
N HIS A 90 -20.37 7.83 0.34
CA HIS A 90 -21.07 7.97 -0.94
C HIS A 90 -22.54 8.41 -0.73
N PRO A 91 -23.06 9.44 -1.44
CA PRO A 91 -24.42 9.95 -1.22
C PRO A 91 -25.54 8.92 -1.41
N SER A 92 -25.29 7.87 -2.20
CA SER A 92 -26.28 6.84 -2.54
C SER A 92 -26.07 5.51 -1.80
N LEU A 93 -25.01 5.36 -0.99
CA LEU A 93 -24.73 4.11 -0.27
C LEU A 93 -24.84 4.32 1.25
N PRO A 94 -25.26 3.29 2.00
CA PRO A 94 -25.28 3.35 3.46
C PRO A 94 -23.88 3.19 4.09
N SER A 95 -22.91 2.69 3.33
CA SER A 95 -21.52 2.48 3.75
C SER A 95 -20.56 3.47 3.09
N LEU A 96 -19.32 3.53 3.59
CA LEU A 96 -18.21 4.19 2.89
C LEU A 96 -17.89 3.44 1.59
N CYS A 97 -17.23 4.12 0.66
CA CYS A 97 -16.62 3.55 -0.54
C CYS A 97 -15.12 3.84 -0.55
N PHE A 98 -14.34 2.96 -1.18
CA PHE A 98 -12.95 3.23 -1.54
C PHE A 98 -12.94 4.11 -2.78
N VAL A 99 -12.29 5.27 -2.73
CA VAL A 99 -12.33 6.25 -3.81
C VAL A 99 -10.93 6.56 -4.34
N SER A 100 -10.71 6.25 -5.61
CA SER A 100 -9.52 6.67 -6.35
C SER A 100 -9.65 8.09 -6.92
N ALA A 101 -8.50 8.71 -7.19
CA ALA A 101 -8.45 10.07 -7.72
C ALA A 101 -9.02 10.17 -9.15
N HIS A 102 -9.38 11.40 -9.55
CA HIS A 102 -9.59 11.68 -10.96
C HIS A 102 -8.22 11.78 -11.64
N VAL A 103 -7.99 11.02 -12.71
CA VAL A 103 -6.71 11.00 -13.42
C VAL A 103 -6.87 11.61 -14.81
N GLN A 104 -5.97 12.54 -15.16
CA GLN A 104 -5.96 13.15 -16.49
C GLN A 104 -4.54 13.36 -17.03
N PRO A 105 -4.30 13.11 -18.34
CA PRO A 105 -3.04 13.47 -18.98
C PRO A 105 -2.90 14.99 -19.02
N THR A 106 -1.77 15.50 -18.54
CA THR A 106 -1.51 16.94 -18.40
C THR A 106 -0.06 17.24 -18.81
N PRO A 107 0.21 18.31 -19.59
CA PRO A 107 1.59 18.76 -19.81
C PRO A 107 2.30 19.05 -18.49
N PHE A 108 3.52 18.53 -18.30
CA PHE A 108 4.22 18.59 -17.03
C PHE A 108 4.33 20.01 -16.44
N PRO A 109 4.67 21.07 -17.20
CA PRO A 109 4.72 22.43 -16.64
C PRO A 109 3.39 22.87 -16.02
N GLN A 110 2.26 22.51 -16.65
CA GLN A 110 0.92 22.84 -16.15
C GLN A 110 0.57 22.02 -14.90
N ALA A 111 0.94 20.74 -14.88
CA ALA A 111 0.76 19.88 -13.72
C ALA A 111 1.53 20.42 -12.50
N LEU A 112 2.80 20.79 -12.68
CA LEU A 112 3.63 21.34 -11.62
C LEU A 112 3.10 22.67 -11.09
N ASP A 113 2.62 23.55 -11.98
CA ASP A 113 1.99 24.80 -11.58
C ASP A 113 0.73 24.57 -10.74
N LEU A 114 -0.10 23.59 -11.11
CA LEU A 114 -1.30 23.24 -10.36
C LEU A 114 -0.97 22.63 -8.98
N ILE A 115 0.12 21.87 -8.87
CA ILE A 115 0.59 21.32 -7.59
C ILE A 115 1.12 22.42 -6.67
N ARG A 116 1.90 23.36 -7.20
CA ARG A 116 2.50 24.47 -6.42
C ARG A 116 1.45 25.51 -6.02
N ARG A 117 0.46 25.76 -6.88
CA ARG A 117 -0.55 26.81 -6.72
C ARG A 117 -1.96 26.26 -6.97
N PRO A 118 -2.42 25.27 -6.17
CA PRO A 118 -3.72 24.68 -6.36
C PRO A 118 -4.81 25.68 -5.95
N PRO A 119 -5.97 25.70 -6.64
CA PRO A 119 -7.13 26.40 -6.13
C PRO A 119 -7.66 25.69 -4.86
N SER A 120 -8.48 26.39 -4.06
CA SER A 120 -8.91 25.87 -2.75
C SER A 120 -9.72 24.55 -2.81
N HIS A 121 -10.48 24.35 -3.87
CA HIS A 121 -11.41 23.22 -4.06
C HIS A 121 -10.78 21.97 -4.69
N LEU A 122 -9.47 21.97 -4.91
CA LEU A 122 -8.77 20.89 -5.59
C LEU A 122 -7.37 20.70 -5.01
N VAL A 123 -6.89 19.47 -5.03
CA VAL A 123 -5.51 19.10 -4.76
C VAL A 123 -5.00 18.28 -5.93
N ALA A 124 -3.85 18.67 -6.45
CA ALA A 124 -3.15 17.97 -7.51
C ALA A 124 -1.96 17.20 -6.92
N TYR A 125 -1.75 15.97 -7.40
CA TYR A 125 -0.64 15.13 -7.00
C TYR A 125 -0.14 14.30 -8.19
N LEU A 126 1.16 14.33 -8.49
CA LEU A 126 1.79 13.34 -9.35
C LEU A 126 2.16 12.14 -8.48
N GLN A 127 1.31 11.13 -8.51
CA GLN A 127 1.38 9.93 -7.67
C GLN A 127 1.16 8.64 -8.46
N GLN A 128 1.27 8.70 -9.79
CA GLN A 128 1.12 7.52 -10.63
C GLN A 128 2.14 6.47 -10.18
N GLN A 129 1.63 5.31 -9.77
CA GLN A 129 2.43 4.12 -9.55
C GLN A 129 2.47 3.35 -10.89
N ASN A 130 3.39 2.39 -11.06
CA ASN A 130 3.64 1.60 -12.30
C ASN A 130 4.83 2.06 -13.13
N ASP A 131 5.99 2.21 -12.49
CA ASP A 131 7.25 2.52 -13.18
C ASP A 131 7.19 3.88 -13.91
N CYS A 132 6.44 4.82 -13.32
CA CYS A 132 6.15 6.11 -13.95
C CYS A 132 7.44 6.90 -14.19
N PHE A 133 8.48 6.77 -13.35
CA PHE A 133 9.76 7.48 -13.54
C PHE A 133 10.37 7.17 -14.90
N ARG A 134 10.39 5.89 -15.28
CA ARG A 134 10.98 5.44 -16.55
C ARG A 134 10.07 5.69 -17.75
N THR A 135 8.75 5.71 -17.54
CA THR A 135 7.76 5.80 -18.63
C THR A 135 7.29 7.23 -18.93
N GLU A 136 7.19 8.09 -17.92
CA GLU A 136 6.70 9.48 -18.03
C GLU A 136 7.82 10.54 -17.87
N TYR A 137 8.91 10.20 -17.17
CA TYR A 137 9.95 11.15 -16.76
C TYR A 137 11.35 10.78 -17.29
N GLY A 138 11.43 10.08 -18.43
CA GLY A 138 12.69 9.58 -19.00
C GLY A 138 13.77 10.64 -19.24
N GLU A 139 13.40 11.90 -19.49
CA GLU A 139 14.35 13.03 -19.61
C GLU A 139 15.14 13.30 -18.30
N LEU A 140 14.69 12.77 -17.16
CA LEU A 140 15.36 12.85 -15.86
C LEU A 140 16.20 11.61 -15.52
N GLU A 141 16.33 10.63 -16.41
CA GLU A 141 17.03 9.36 -16.13
C GLU A 141 18.47 9.59 -15.63
N SER A 142 19.16 10.63 -16.12
CA SER A 142 20.52 10.95 -15.71
C SER A 142 20.66 11.55 -14.30
N ASP A 143 19.55 11.95 -13.67
CA ASP A 143 19.55 12.71 -12.42
C ASP A 143 19.51 11.82 -11.17
N CYS A 144 19.09 10.57 -11.33
CA CYS A 144 18.93 9.56 -10.27
C CYS A 144 19.43 8.20 -10.77
N ASP A 145 19.86 7.33 -9.86
CA ASP A 145 20.21 5.97 -10.28
C ASP A 145 18.96 5.18 -10.72
N GLY A 146 19.09 4.31 -11.73
CA GLY A 146 17.99 3.42 -12.16
C GLY A 146 17.64 2.32 -11.14
N HIS A 147 18.54 2.06 -10.19
CA HIS A 147 18.36 1.18 -9.04
C HIS A 147 19.34 1.55 -7.91
N ILE A 148 19.14 1.02 -6.71
CA ILE A 148 20.04 1.25 -5.56
C ILE A 148 21.04 0.08 -5.44
N PRO A 149 22.33 0.24 -5.79
CA PRO A 149 23.22 -0.90 -6.03
C PRO A 149 23.37 -1.86 -4.85
N TRP A 150 23.60 -1.35 -3.64
CA TRP A 150 23.78 -2.17 -2.44
C TRP A 150 22.51 -2.94 -2.04
N ALA A 151 21.34 -2.39 -2.35
CA ALA A 151 20.06 -3.05 -2.10
C ALA A 151 19.75 -4.10 -3.16
N SER A 152 20.01 -3.80 -4.43
CA SER A 152 19.81 -4.78 -5.52
C SER A 152 20.72 -6.00 -5.35
N GLU A 153 21.97 -5.80 -4.91
CA GLU A 153 22.87 -6.89 -4.57
C GLU A 153 22.35 -7.72 -3.38
N ALA A 154 21.86 -7.05 -2.33
CA ALA A 154 21.32 -7.72 -1.14
C ALA A 154 20.06 -8.54 -1.44
N LEU A 155 19.15 -7.99 -2.24
CA LEU A 155 17.87 -8.61 -2.61
C LEU A 155 18.01 -9.62 -3.76
N GLY A 156 19.12 -9.57 -4.50
CA GLY A 156 19.40 -10.45 -5.64
C GLY A 156 18.54 -10.15 -6.87
N CYS A 157 17.94 -8.96 -6.97
CA CYS A 157 17.10 -8.54 -8.08
C CYS A 157 17.19 -7.01 -8.31
N LEU A 158 16.73 -6.58 -9.49
CA LEU A 158 16.52 -5.17 -9.82
C LEU A 158 15.10 -4.75 -9.42
N PRO A 159 14.84 -3.44 -9.22
CA PRO A 159 13.51 -2.97 -8.88
C PRO A 159 12.55 -3.17 -10.06
N GLU A 160 11.37 -3.72 -9.77
CA GLU A 160 10.29 -3.91 -10.73
C GLU A 160 9.74 -2.57 -11.22
N ALA A 161 9.67 -1.57 -10.34
CA ALA A 161 9.21 -0.22 -10.66
C ALA A 161 10.05 0.84 -9.96
N VAL A 162 10.22 1.98 -10.64
CA VAL A 162 10.72 3.23 -10.08
C VAL A 162 9.66 4.30 -10.32
N ASN A 163 9.19 4.93 -9.24
CA ASN A 163 8.13 5.94 -9.34
C ASN A 163 8.62 7.29 -8.83
N LEU A 164 8.15 8.35 -9.49
CA LEU A 164 8.35 9.74 -9.10
C LEU A 164 7.09 10.26 -8.42
N TRP A 165 7.29 11.00 -7.34
CA TRP A 165 6.23 11.62 -6.56
C TRP A 165 6.46 13.11 -6.46
N ILE A 166 5.48 13.92 -6.88
CA ILE A 166 5.51 15.38 -6.73
C ILE A 166 4.16 15.85 -6.22
N GLY A 167 4.11 16.30 -4.95
CA GLY A 167 2.90 16.77 -4.31
C GLY A 167 3.13 17.98 -3.42
N ASN A 168 2.11 18.39 -2.67
CA ASN A 168 2.20 19.48 -1.71
C ASN A 168 1.70 19.04 -0.33
N HIS A 169 1.70 19.94 0.66
CA HIS A 169 1.29 19.63 2.03
C HIS A 169 -0.15 19.11 2.19
N ARG A 170 -1.02 19.26 1.19
CA ARG A 170 -2.39 18.76 1.21
C ARG A 170 -2.49 17.32 0.70
N SER A 171 -1.55 16.85 -0.12
CA SER A 171 -1.61 15.48 -0.64
C SER A 171 -1.19 14.48 0.44
N GLN A 172 -2.08 13.52 0.73
CA GLN A 172 -1.88 12.49 1.74
C GLN A 172 -2.26 11.12 1.18
N THR A 173 -1.57 10.10 1.65
CA THR A 173 -1.83 8.69 1.31
C THR A 173 -2.34 7.98 2.56
N SER A 174 -3.54 7.39 2.45
CA SER A 174 -4.20 6.70 3.56
C SER A 174 -3.46 5.41 3.95
N PHE A 175 -3.83 4.80 5.09
CA PHE A 175 -3.18 3.56 5.54
C PHE A 175 -3.40 2.41 4.56
N HIS A 176 -2.29 1.88 4.06
CA HIS A 176 -2.24 0.69 3.23
C HIS A 176 -0.93 -0.06 3.45
N LYS A 177 -0.76 -1.20 2.80
CA LYS A 177 0.50 -1.96 2.77
C LYS A 177 0.80 -2.41 1.34
N ASP A 178 2.08 -2.59 1.06
CA ASP A 178 2.57 -3.09 -0.22
C ASP A 178 3.21 -4.47 -0.08
N HIS A 179 3.28 -5.21 -1.19
CA HIS A 179 4.06 -6.45 -1.30
C HIS A 179 5.47 -6.19 -1.85
N TYR A 180 6.01 -5.01 -1.60
CA TYR A 180 7.31 -4.57 -2.11
C TYR A 180 8.26 -4.21 -0.99
N GLU A 181 9.54 -4.55 -1.16
CA GLU A 181 10.62 -3.90 -0.42
C GLU A 181 10.82 -2.51 -1.05
N ASN A 182 10.50 -1.45 -0.29
CA ASN A 182 10.41 -0.10 -0.82
C ASN A 182 11.57 0.75 -0.30
N LEU A 183 12.40 1.29 -1.21
CA LEU A 183 13.38 2.32 -0.90
C LEU A 183 12.84 3.67 -1.34
N TYR A 184 12.45 4.50 -0.38
CA TYR A 184 11.79 5.78 -0.62
C TYR A 184 12.78 6.93 -0.40
N ALA A 185 13.33 7.47 -1.49
CA ALA A 185 14.31 8.54 -1.51
C ALA A 185 13.65 9.92 -1.62
N VAL A 186 13.89 10.81 -0.65
CA VAL A 186 13.36 12.19 -0.72
C VAL A 186 14.41 13.12 -1.33
N VAL A 187 14.01 13.88 -2.34
CA VAL A 187 14.89 14.80 -3.08
C VAL A 187 14.66 16.26 -2.67
N SER A 188 13.40 16.67 -2.49
CA SER A 188 13.02 18.02 -2.02
C SER A 188 11.89 17.93 -0.99
N GLY A 189 11.94 18.78 0.03
CA GLY A 189 10.99 18.79 1.14
C GLY A 189 11.21 17.62 2.12
N GLU A 190 10.13 17.20 2.77
CA GLU A 190 10.11 16.10 3.73
C GLU A 190 8.87 15.21 3.53
N LYS A 191 9.02 13.91 3.81
CA LYS A 191 7.92 12.94 3.89
C LYS A 191 7.77 12.47 5.33
N HIS A 192 6.54 12.43 5.82
CA HIS A 192 6.22 11.98 7.17
C HIS A 192 5.39 10.70 7.09
N PHE A 193 5.94 9.62 7.65
CA PHE A 193 5.31 8.32 7.68
C PHE A 193 4.85 7.98 9.09
N LEU A 194 3.65 7.42 9.18
CA LEU A 194 3.21 6.64 10.33
C LEU A 194 3.27 5.18 9.93
N LEU A 195 4.05 4.38 10.66
CA LEU A 195 4.30 2.98 10.31
C LEU A 195 3.77 2.04 11.39
N LEU A 196 3.08 0.97 10.97
CA LEU A 196 2.76 -0.17 11.82
C LEU A 196 3.29 -1.47 11.17
N PRO A 197 3.89 -2.36 11.98
CA PRO A 197 4.41 -3.62 11.45
C PRO A 197 3.28 -4.54 10.97
N PRO A 198 3.58 -5.55 10.13
CA PRO A 198 2.58 -6.49 9.63
C PRO A 198 1.83 -7.24 10.74
N THR A 199 2.44 -7.38 11.92
CA THR A 199 1.85 -8.00 13.12
C THR A 199 0.65 -7.23 13.66
N ASP A 200 0.54 -5.95 13.33
CA ASP A 200 -0.51 -5.04 13.81
C ASP A 200 -1.76 -5.08 12.90
N PHE A 201 -1.87 -6.07 12.00
CA PHE A 201 -2.94 -6.22 11.00
C PHE A 201 -4.35 -5.92 11.55
N HIS A 202 -4.75 -6.54 12.66
CA HIS A 202 -6.11 -6.40 13.21
C HIS A 202 -6.41 -4.99 13.73
N ARG A 203 -5.37 -4.17 13.96
CA ARG A 203 -5.51 -2.76 14.34
C ARG A 203 -5.95 -1.90 13.16
N MET A 204 -5.88 -2.41 11.92
CA MET A 204 -6.23 -1.66 10.71
C MET A 204 -7.67 -1.84 10.28
N TYR A 205 -8.43 -2.74 10.92
CA TYR A 205 -9.85 -2.97 10.65
C TYR A 205 -10.13 -3.12 9.15
N ILE A 206 -9.32 -3.91 8.45
CA ILE A 206 -9.45 -4.09 6.99
C ILE A 206 -10.84 -4.67 6.66
N LYS A 207 -11.55 -4.04 5.73
CA LYS A 207 -12.86 -4.46 5.23
C LYS A 207 -12.96 -4.27 3.73
N GLU A 208 -13.86 -5.00 3.11
CA GLU A 208 -14.24 -4.82 1.70
C GLU A 208 -15.12 -3.57 1.54
N TYR A 209 -14.71 -2.67 0.66
CA TYR A 209 -15.45 -1.46 0.32
C TYR A 209 -15.76 -1.41 -1.18
N PRO A 210 -16.97 -0.99 -1.59
CA PRO A 210 -17.26 -0.78 -3.00
C PRO A 210 -16.32 0.29 -3.56
N ALA A 211 -15.77 0.04 -4.74
CA ALA A 211 -14.83 0.93 -5.41
C ALA A 211 -15.57 2.03 -6.19
N ALA A 212 -15.05 3.24 -6.10
CA ALA A 212 -15.48 4.40 -6.85
C ALA A 212 -14.27 5.21 -7.30
N ARG A 213 -14.51 6.16 -8.20
CA ARG A 213 -13.50 7.14 -8.63
C ARG A 213 -14.07 8.54 -8.63
N TYR A 214 -13.21 9.51 -8.41
CA TYR A 214 -13.54 10.90 -8.66
C TYR A 214 -13.62 11.20 -10.16
N SER A 215 -14.60 12.02 -10.52
CA SER A 215 -14.80 12.59 -11.85
C SER A 215 -14.84 14.12 -11.72
N TYR A 216 -13.92 14.80 -12.40
CA TYR A 216 -13.75 16.25 -12.28
C TYR A 216 -14.28 17.00 -13.51
N SER A 217 -15.15 17.98 -13.29
CA SER A 217 -15.62 18.89 -14.34
C SER A 217 -14.87 20.20 -14.27
N GLN A 218 -13.95 20.43 -15.20
CA GLN A 218 -13.17 21.68 -15.26
C GLN A 218 -14.05 22.93 -15.45
N GLU A 219 -15.13 22.83 -16.24
CA GLU A 219 -16.06 23.93 -16.49
C GLU A 219 -16.80 24.39 -15.22
N LYS A 220 -17.13 23.45 -14.33
CA LYS A 220 -17.88 23.72 -13.08
C LYS A 220 -16.98 23.85 -11.86
N GLY A 221 -15.75 23.34 -11.94
CA GLY A 221 -14.86 23.21 -10.79
C GLY A 221 -15.37 22.20 -9.75
N GLU A 222 -16.16 21.20 -10.17
CA GLU A 222 -16.85 20.28 -9.26
C GLU A 222 -16.35 18.84 -9.42
N PHE A 223 -16.25 18.14 -8.29
CA PHE A 223 -16.00 16.69 -8.24
C PHE A 223 -17.32 15.92 -8.08
N ARG A 224 -17.39 14.76 -8.71
CA ARG A 224 -18.45 13.76 -8.53
C ARG A 224 -17.83 12.41 -8.20
N LEU A 225 -18.55 11.62 -7.41
CA LEU A 225 -18.22 10.23 -7.16
C LEU A 225 -18.96 9.35 -8.16
N GLU A 226 -18.22 8.49 -8.84
CA GLU A 226 -18.75 7.51 -9.78
C GLU A 226 -18.34 6.11 -9.30
N LEU A 227 -19.32 5.26 -8.97
CA LEU A 227 -19.06 3.86 -8.65
C LEU A 227 -18.46 3.15 -9.87
N GLU A 228 -17.55 2.22 -9.62
CA GLU A 228 -16.97 1.40 -10.70
C GLU A 228 -17.99 0.41 -11.25
N GLU A 229 -17.94 0.22 -12.58
CA GLU A 229 -18.78 -0.71 -13.32
C GLU A 229 -17.88 -1.59 -14.21
N PRO A 230 -17.83 -2.93 -14.01
CA PRO A 230 -18.61 -3.70 -13.04
C PRO A 230 -18.21 -3.41 -11.59
N GLU A 231 -19.15 -3.64 -10.67
CA GLU A 231 -18.93 -3.46 -9.22
C GLU A 231 -17.71 -4.26 -8.75
N ARG A 232 -16.75 -3.54 -8.16
CA ARG A 232 -15.54 -4.09 -7.55
C ARG A 232 -15.50 -3.72 -6.08
N TYR A 233 -15.03 -4.63 -5.24
CA TYR A 233 -14.75 -4.39 -3.84
C TYR A 233 -13.25 -4.39 -3.60
N VAL A 234 -12.79 -3.48 -2.73
CA VAL A 234 -11.38 -3.30 -2.39
C VAL A 234 -11.21 -3.47 -0.87
N PRO A 235 -10.32 -4.37 -0.41
CA PRO A 235 -9.97 -4.46 1.00
C PRO A 235 -9.13 -3.25 1.40
N TRP A 236 -9.64 -2.42 2.31
CA TRP A 236 -8.95 -1.21 2.74
C TRP A 236 -9.03 -0.96 4.25
N SER A 237 -8.09 -0.17 4.79
CA SER A 237 -8.10 0.20 6.20
C SER A 237 -9.25 1.16 6.51
N SER A 238 -10.04 0.82 7.53
CA SER A 238 -11.07 1.71 8.06
C SER A 238 -10.54 2.86 8.89
N VAL A 239 -9.26 2.83 9.27
CA VAL A 239 -8.70 3.71 10.31
C VAL A 239 -8.10 4.96 9.69
N ASP A 240 -8.56 6.10 10.18
CA ASP A 240 -7.86 7.37 10.01
C ASP A 240 -6.86 7.57 11.17
N PRO A 241 -5.54 7.63 10.91
CA PRO A 241 -4.53 7.88 11.94
C PRO A 241 -4.62 9.28 12.55
N CYS A 242 -5.11 10.25 11.78
CA CYS A 242 -5.02 11.67 12.05
C CYS A 242 -6.42 12.32 12.05
N PRO A 243 -7.39 11.78 12.80
CA PRO A 243 -8.74 12.29 12.76
C PRO A 243 -8.79 13.72 13.32
N ALA A 244 -9.67 14.55 12.77
CA ALA A 244 -9.90 15.88 13.30
C ALA A 244 -10.16 15.84 14.82
N THR A 245 -9.61 16.78 15.59
CA THR A 245 -9.62 16.76 17.07
C THR A 245 -11.02 16.57 17.68
N GLY A 246 -12.06 17.10 17.02
CA GLY A 246 -13.46 16.92 17.43
C GLY A 246 -13.99 15.49 17.31
N ASN A 247 -13.39 14.67 16.44
CA ASN A 247 -13.82 13.31 16.12
C ASN A 247 -13.01 12.23 16.85
N LEU A 248 -11.86 12.57 17.46
CA LEU A 248 -10.94 11.60 18.07
C LEU A 248 -11.61 10.64 19.05
N LYS A 249 -12.54 11.12 19.90
CA LYS A 249 -13.27 10.25 20.84
C LYS A 249 -14.16 9.24 20.12
N GLN A 250 -14.84 9.66 19.05
CA GLN A 250 -15.71 8.78 18.27
C GLN A 250 -14.89 7.75 17.51
N GLU A 251 -13.78 8.16 16.90
CA GLU A 251 -12.86 7.26 16.19
C GLU A 251 -12.21 6.25 17.15
N ASN A 252 -11.84 6.67 18.35
CA ASN A 252 -11.35 5.76 19.39
C ASN A 252 -12.39 4.69 19.77
N LEU A 253 -13.66 5.08 19.93
CA LEU A 253 -14.74 4.12 20.19
C LEU A 253 -14.99 3.15 19.03
N LYS A 254 -14.83 3.60 17.78
CA LYS A 254 -14.98 2.75 16.59
C LYS A 254 -13.81 1.80 16.38
N PHE A 255 -12.58 2.26 16.67
CA PHE A 255 -11.33 1.57 16.37
C PHE A 255 -10.40 1.40 17.59
N PRO A 256 -10.88 0.81 18.70
CA PRO A 256 -10.15 0.75 19.96
C PRO A 256 -8.81 0.01 19.87
N LEU A 257 -8.67 -1.04 19.04
CA LEU A 257 -7.41 -1.77 18.87
C LEU A 257 -6.31 -0.89 18.27
N TYR A 258 -6.69 0.06 17.40
CA TYR A 258 -5.74 1.05 16.89
C TYR A 258 -5.34 2.04 17.98
N PHE A 259 -6.31 2.72 18.57
CA PHE A 259 -6.03 3.86 19.46
C PHE A 259 -5.46 3.47 20.83
N ASN A 260 -5.80 2.27 21.33
CA ASN A 260 -5.31 1.75 22.61
C ASN A 260 -4.05 0.89 22.48
N GLY A 261 -3.73 0.43 21.26
CA GLY A 261 -2.51 -0.34 21.01
C GLY A 261 -1.23 0.51 20.97
N PRO A 262 -0.06 -0.13 20.76
CA PRO A 262 1.23 0.56 20.69
C PRO A 262 1.26 1.70 19.66
N LYS A 263 1.89 2.83 19.97
CA LYS A 263 1.92 3.96 19.04
C LYS A 263 2.58 3.60 17.70
N PRO A 264 2.05 4.07 16.55
CA PRO A 264 2.75 3.94 15.28
C PRO A 264 4.17 4.51 15.37
N PHE A 265 5.09 3.97 14.60
CA PHE A 265 6.40 4.58 14.46
C PHE A 265 6.26 5.85 13.61
N GLU A 266 6.69 6.98 14.14
CA GLU A 266 6.69 8.26 13.44
C GLU A 266 8.05 8.50 12.79
N VAL A 267 8.07 8.68 11.48
CA VAL A 267 9.29 8.72 10.68
C VAL A 267 9.24 9.93 9.77
N THR A 268 10.20 10.84 9.92
CA THR A 268 10.40 11.94 8.96
C THR A 268 11.63 11.66 8.12
N VAL A 269 11.44 11.59 6.81
CA VAL A 269 12.48 11.38 5.80
C VAL A 269 12.73 12.72 5.12
N LYS A 270 13.96 13.23 5.25
CA LYS A 270 14.35 14.55 4.72
C LYS A 270 14.99 14.43 3.35
N ALA A 271 15.04 15.55 2.63
CA ALA A 271 15.83 15.66 1.40
C ALA A 271 17.26 15.10 1.60
N GLY A 272 17.68 14.18 0.72
CA GLY A 272 18.96 13.48 0.79
C GLY A 272 18.94 12.17 1.59
N GLU A 273 17.82 11.79 2.19
CA GLU A 273 17.64 10.53 2.92
C GLU A 273 16.83 9.50 2.11
N ILE A 274 17.11 8.22 2.36
CA ILE A 274 16.27 7.09 1.94
C ILE A 274 15.60 6.49 3.17
N LEU A 275 14.30 6.22 3.11
CA LEU A 275 13.64 5.26 3.99
C LEU A 275 13.60 3.89 3.34
N TYR A 276 14.16 2.87 4.00
CA TYR A 276 13.77 1.51 3.74
C TYR A 276 12.46 1.20 4.49
N LEU A 277 11.39 1.05 3.70
CA LEU A 277 10.07 0.63 4.14
C LEU A 277 9.90 -0.86 3.76
N PRO A 278 9.95 -1.78 4.74
CA PRO A 278 9.90 -3.21 4.45
C PRO A 278 8.54 -3.63 3.90
N SER A 279 8.54 -4.75 3.16
CA SER A 279 7.31 -5.34 2.65
C SER A 279 6.28 -5.63 3.76
N MET A 280 5.00 -5.48 3.41
CA MET A 280 3.80 -5.66 4.23
C MET A 280 3.60 -4.67 5.38
N TRP A 281 4.49 -3.67 5.56
CA TRP A 281 4.29 -2.64 6.58
C TRP A 281 3.12 -1.72 6.23
N PHE A 282 2.24 -1.52 7.20
CA PHE A 282 1.18 -0.54 7.08
C PHE A 282 1.76 0.85 7.22
N HIS A 283 1.43 1.72 6.28
CA HIS A 283 1.97 3.07 6.26
C HIS A 283 0.94 4.10 5.80
N HIS A 284 0.94 5.24 6.49
CA HIS A 284 0.23 6.45 6.12
C HIS A 284 1.27 7.54 5.85
N VAL A 285 1.06 8.34 4.81
CA VAL A 285 2.06 9.31 4.34
C VAL A 285 1.47 10.70 4.23
N SER A 286 2.10 11.65 4.90
CA SER A 286 1.93 13.08 4.64
C SER A 286 3.29 13.70 4.26
N GLN A 287 3.30 14.99 3.93
CA GLN A 287 4.51 15.63 3.42
C GLN A 287 4.56 17.12 3.71
N SER A 288 5.78 17.65 3.84
CA SER A 288 6.05 19.07 3.95
C SER A 288 6.84 19.53 2.71
N PRO A 289 6.39 20.58 2.00
CA PRO A 289 7.06 21.05 0.80
C PRO A 289 8.41 21.69 1.12
N GLY A 290 9.34 21.63 0.15
CA GLY A 290 10.56 22.42 0.15
C GLY A 290 10.29 23.89 -0.18
N GLU A 291 11.37 24.66 -0.38
CA GLU A 291 11.30 26.09 -0.68
C GLU A 291 10.55 26.39 -1.99
N ASP A 292 10.50 25.44 -2.92
CA ASP A 292 9.84 25.56 -4.21
C ASP A 292 8.34 25.19 -4.18
N GLY A 293 7.79 24.96 -2.98
CA GLY A 293 6.36 24.76 -2.75
C GLY A 293 5.85 23.34 -3.02
N CYS A 294 6.73 22.38 -3.31
CA CYS A 294 6.37 20.97 -3.43
C CYS A 294 7.34 20.03 -2.67
N THR A 295 6.90 18.81 -2.44
CA THR A 295 7.74 17.69 -1.99
C THR A 295 8.02 16.80 -3.20
N ILE A 296 9.28 16.42 -3.39
CA ILE A 296 9.70 15.56 -4.49
C ILE A 296 10.42 14.33 -3.94
N ALA A 297 9.99 13.15 -4.38
CA ALA A 297 10.60 11.88 -3.98
C ALA A 297 10.64 10.88 -5.15
N VAL A 298 11.60 9.96 -5.09
CA VAL A 298 11.70 8.80 -5.99
C VAL A 298 11.67 7.55 -5.12
N ASN A 299 10.89 6.54 -5.50
CA ASN A 299 10.90 5.27 -4.78
C ASN A 299 11.21 4.09 -5.72
N TYR A 300 11.85 3.07 -5.16
CA TYR A 300 12.23 1.84 -5.86
C TYR A 300 11.50 0.67 -5.21
N TRP A 301 10.68 -0.03 -6.00
CA TRP A 301 9.97 -1.22 -5.56
C TRP A 301 10.67 -2.47 -6.05
N TYR A 302 11.11 -3.28 -5.10
CA TYR A 302 11.60 -4.64 -5.35
C TYR A 302 10.53 -5.62 -4.88
N ASP A 303 10.18 -6.61 -5.71
CA ASP A 303 9.20 -7.63 -5.31
C ASP A 303 9.67 -8.32 -4.02
N MET A 304 8.74 -8.53 -3.09
CA MET A 304 9.08 -9.21 -1.85
C MET A 304 9.40 -10.69 -2.10
N GLN A 305 10.16 -11.29 -1.18
CA GLN A 305 10.25 -12.74 -1.14
C GLN A 305 9.02 -13.30 -0.42
N PHE A 306 8.25 -14.13 -1.13
CA PHE A 306 7.09 -14.83 -0.57
C PHE A 306 7.54 -16.02 0.30
N ASP A 307 8.17 -15.70 1.43
CA ASP A 307 8.79 -16.66 2.34
C ASP A 307 7.90 -16.96 3.58
N ILE A 308 8.52 -17.50 4.63
CA ILE A 308 7.83 -17.83 5.88
C ILE A 308 7.17 -16.62 6.55
N LYS A 309 7.68 -15.39 6.37
CA LYS A 309 7.08 -14.17 6.92
C LYS A 309 5.73 -13.90 6.25
N TYR A 310 5.64 -14.08 4.94
CA TYR A 310 4.38 -13.97 4.19
C TYR A 310 3.38 -15.04 4.64
N ALA A 311 3.82 -16.28 4.83
CA ALA A 311 2.96 -17.35 5.33
C ALA A 311 2.40 -17.05 6.73
N TYR A 312 3.24 -16.55 7.65
CA TYR A 312 2.80 -16.15 8.99
C TYR A 312 1.89 -14.93 8.99
N PHE A 313 2.12 -13.97 8.10
CA PHE A 313 1.22 -12.83 7.92
C PHE A 313 -0.18 -13.29 7.50
N ASN A 314 -0.28 -14.17 6.48
CA ASN A 314 -1.57 -14.73 6.06
C ASN A 314 -2.25 -15.54 7.16
N PHE A 315 -1.47 -16.31 7.93
CA PHE A 315 -2.01 -17.00 9.10
C PHE A 315 -2.59 -16.01 10.11
N LEU A 316 -1.86 -14.94 10.45
CA LEU A 316 -2.33 -13.89 11.34
C LEU A 316 -3.63 -13.24 10.81
N GLN A 317 -3.70 -12.91 9.52
CA GLN A 317 -4.91 -12.36 8.89
C GLN A 317 -6.12 -13.28 9.02
N SER A 318 -5.90 -14.60 8.92
CA SER A 318 -6.98 -15.60 9.04
C SER A 318 -7.52 -15.75 10.46
N LEU A 319 -6.82 -15.22 11.48
CA LEU A 319 -7.27 -15.32 12.87
C LEU A 319 -8.44 -14.37 13.12
N PRO A 320 -9.56 -14.86 13.68
CA PRO A 320 -10.65 -13.99 14.07
C PRO A 320 -10.23 -13.13 15.26
N CYS A 321 -10.13 -11.82 15.05
CA CYS A 321 -10.02 -10.83 16.12
C CYS A 321 -11.34 -10.08 16.19
N ARG A 322 -12.08 -10.25 17.30
CA ARG A 322 -13.39 -9.63 17.47
C ARG A 322 -13.21 -8.12 17.49
N SER A 323 -13.85 -7.41 16.56
CA SER A 323 -14.07 -5.99 16.74
C SER A 323 -15.25 -5.82 17.71
N ILE A 324 -15.19 -4.83 18.61
CA ILE A 324 -16.25 -4.56 19.60
C ILE A 324 -17.64 -4.40 18.95
N ASN A 325 -17.72 -4.11 17.65
CA ASN A 325 -18.99 -4.01 16.92
C ASN A 325 -19.70 -5.33 16.65
N ASP A 326 -19.04 -6.49 16.78
CA ASP A 326 -19.70 -7.81 16.69
C ASP A 326 -20.58 -8.13 17.90
N LEU A 327 -20.57 -7.28 18.94
CA LEU A 327 -21.42 -7.43 20.13
C LEU A 327 -22.78 -6.73 20.01
N THR A 328 -23.10 -6.07 18.88
CA THR A 328 -24.36 -5.32 18.70
C THR A 328 -25.45 -5.99 17.88
N THR A 329 -25.30 -7.24 17.47
CA THR A 329 -26.44 -8.06 17.07
C THR A 329 -27.06 -8.71 18.31
N PRO A 330 -28.28 -8.32 18.75
CA PRO A 330 -28.96 -9.06 19.79
C PRO A 330 -29.33 -10.42 19.20
N GLU A 331 -28.75 -11.50 19.72
CA GLU A 331 -29.34 -12.82 19.60
C GLU A 331 -30.72 -12.74 20.25
N SER A 332 -31.78 -12.65 19.43
CA SER A 332 -33.14 -12.84 19.87
C SER A 332 -33.31 -14.30 20.27
N GLY A 333 -33.06 -14.59 21.55
CA GLY A 333 -33.43 -15.85 22.17
C GLY A 333 -34.95 -15.98 22.28
N CYS A 334 -35.51 -16.96 21.60
CA CYS A 334 -36.81 -17.54 21.93
C CYS A 334 -36.69 -19.07 21.91
N GLU A 335 -36.37 -19.64 23.06
CA GLU A 335 -36.94 -20.92 23.52
C GLU A 335 -38.42 -20.65 23.88
N GLN A 336 -39.41 -21.53 23.76
CA GLN A 336 -39.62 -22.92 23.33
C GLN A 336 -41.15 -23.01 23.12
N ASP A 337 -41.66 -23.85 22.22
CA ASP A 337 -42.84 -24.64 22.57
C ASP A 337 -43.02 -25.89 21.68
N LEU A 338 -43.38 -26.98 22.34
CA LEU A 338 -43.43 -28.36 21.87
C LEU A 338 -44.79 -28.72 21.23
N GLY A 339 -44.78 -29.55 20.18
CA GLY A 339 -45.89 -30.48 19.90
C GLY A 339 -46.23 -30.72 18.42
N PRO A 340 -46.78 -31.90 18.07
CA PRO A 340 -46.28 -32.71 16.94
C PRO A 340 -47.26 -32.81 15.76
N HIS A 341 -46.77 -33.14 14.55
CA HIS A 341 -47.27 -34.20 13.65
C HIS A 341 -46.81 -34.07 12.18
N ALA A 342 -46.36 -35.21 11.65
CA ALA A 342 -46.58 -35.77 10.31
C ALA A 342 -45.87 -35.18 9.05
N SER A 343 -44.90 -36.00 8.60
CA SER A 343 -44.65 -36.46 7.21
C SER A 343 -43.93 -35.55 6.19
N PRO A 344 -42.72 -35.97 5.73
CA PRO A 344 -42.07 -35.39 4.55
C PRO A 344 -42.33 -36.24 3.30
N ASN A 345 -42.68 -35.59 2.19
CA ASN A 345 -42.69 -36.21 0.86
C ASN A 345 -41.73 -35.47 -0.08
N HIS A 346 -40.72 -36.22 -0.55
CA HIS A 346 -40.00 -36.12 -1.82
C HIS A 346 -39.12 -34.86 -2.09
N LEU A 347 -37.92 -34.93 -2.68
CA LEU A 347 -37.28 -35.92 -3.54
C LEU A 347 -35.74 -35.69 -3.54
N ASN A 348 -34.99 -36.79 -3.57
CA ASN A 348 -33.52 -36.88 -3.57
C ASN A 348 -32.98 -37.09 -5.00
N SER A 349 -31.88 -36.44 -5.39
CA SER A 349 -30.88 -36.97 -6.35
C SER A 349 -29.55 -36.23 -6.17
N ARG A 350 -28.59 -36.77 -5.42
CA ARG A 350 -27.41 -37.56 -5.87
C ARG A 350 -26.62 -36.94 -7.03
N PHE A 351 -25.33 -36.66 -6.80
CA PHE A 351 -24.22 -37.31 -7.52
C PHE A 351 -22.90 -37.19 -6.71
N SER A 352 -22.40 -38.36 -6.29
CA SER A 352 -21.02 -38.62 -5.86
C SER A 352 -20.19 -39.02 -7.08
N VAL A 353 -18.89 -38.70 -7.11
CA VAL A 353 -17.95 -39.22 -8.11
C VAL A 353 -16.87 -40.05 -7.43
N ASN A 354 -16.67 -41.24 -8.00
CA ASN A 354 -15.89 -42.39 -7.53
C ASN A 354 -14.37 -42.25 -7.74
N ALA A 355 -13.64 -43.03 -6.94
CA ALA A 355 -12.24 -43.40 -7.14
C ALA A 355 -12.12 -44.82 -7.76
N GLU A 356 -10.96 -45.07 -8.40
CA GLU A 356 -10.38 -46.38 -8.82
C GLU A 356 -11.04 -47.09 -10.03
N ASN A 357 -10.36 -47.75 -10.99
CA ASN A 357 -9.04 -48.41 -11.11
C ASN A 357 -8.68 -48.59 -12.60
N CYS A 358 -7.38 -48.72 -12.95
CA CYS A 358 -6.84 -49.82 -13.79
C CYS A 358 -5.33 -49.70 -14.05
N ASP A 359 -4.68 -50.85 -14.12
CA ASP A 359 -3.25 -51.13 -13.96
C ASP A 359 -2.65 -51.71 -15.27
N ARG A 360 -1.34 -51.49 -15.50
CA ARG A 360 -0.34 -52.20 -16.37
C ARG A 360 -0.34 -52.05 -17.91
N ASP A 361 0.79 -51.56 -18.45
CA ASP A 361 1.75 -52.38 -19.22
C ASP A 361 3.10 -51.65 -19.48
N ALA A 362 4.14 -52.43 -19.74
CA ALA A 362 5.56 -52.12 -19.53
C ALA A 362 6.38 -51.58 -20.72
N ALA A 363 7.52 -50.97 -20.37
CA ALA A 363 8.84 -50.99 -21.03
C ALA A 363 9.29 -49.84 -21.98
N SER A 364 10.47 -49.30 -21.61
CA SER A 364 11.57 -48.73 -22.42
C SER A 364 11.76 -47.19 -22.49
N GLY A 365 12.95 -46.72 -22.04
CA GLY A 365 13.68 -45.61 -22.68
C GLY A 365 13.83 -44.25 -21.96
N ARG A 366 14.93 -44.10 -21.18
CA ARG A 366 15.74 -42.89 -20.84
C ARG A 366 15.06 -41.58 -20.33
N PRO A 367 15.69 -40.84 -19.37
CA PRO A 367 15.08 -39.66 -18.77
C PRO A 367 15.25 -38.41 -19.65
N ARG A 368 14.17 -37.64 -19.83
CA ARG A 368 14.24 -36.23 -20.25
C ARG A 368 13.91 -35.35 -19.04
N HIS A 369 14.87 -34.53 -18.62
CA HIS A 369 14.63 -33.39 -17.74
C HIS A 369 13.51 -32.53 -18.32
N ARG A 370 12.39 -32.41 -17.60
CA ARG A 370 11.38 -31.38 -17.85
C ARG A 370 11.38 -30.39 -16.69
N ASN A 371 11.64 -29.14 -17.06
CA ASN A 371 11.64 -27.97 -16.20
C ASN A 371 10.29 -27.81 -15.48
N PHE A 372 10.30 -27.92 -14.16
CA PHE A 372 9.17 -27.58 -13.28
C PHE A 372 9.04 -26.07 -13.00
N CYS A 373 9.96 -25.24 -13.51
CA CYS A 373 10.05 -23.81 -13.17
C CYS A 373 9.02 -22.90 -13.89
N GLY A 374 8.16 -23.45 -14.75
CA GLY A 374 7.20 -22.67 -15.56
C GLY A 374 5.80 -22.54 -14.97
N LEU A 375 5.30 -23.56 -14.27
CA LEU A 375 3.94 -23.53 -13.69
C LEU A 375 3.86 -22.64 -12.44
N GLU A 376 4.91 -22.62 -11.61
CA GLU A 376 4.95 -21.78 -10.39
C GLU A 376 4.99 -20.29 -10.71
N ARG A 377 5.72 -19.87 -11.76
CA ARG A 377 5.73 -18.46 -12.22
C ARG A 377 4.38 -18.01 -12.77
N THR A 378 3.61 -18.94 -13.33
CA THR A 378 2.29 -18.64 -13.89
C THR A 378 1.24 -18.56 -12.77
N ALA A 379 1.30 -19.45 -11.77
CA ALA A 379 0.44 -19.37 -10.59
C ALA A 379 0.73 -18.10 -9.74
N MET A 380 2.01 -17.73 -9.57
CA MET A 380 2.36 -16.47 -8.89
C MET A 380 1.95 -15.24 -9.69
N ARG A 381 1.98 -15.26 -11.03
CA ARG A 381 1.40 -14.18 -11.85
C ARG A 381 -0.12 -14.03 -11.67
N TYR A 382 -0.85 -15.12 -11.46
CA TYR A 382 -2.30 -15.07 -11.19
C TYR A 382 -2.61 -14.50 -9.79
N LEU A 383 -1.82 -14.84 -8.76
CA LEU A 383 -1.87 -14.19 -7.45
C LEU A 383 -1.49 -12.70 -7.54
N LYS A 384 -0.48 -12.37 -8.36
CA LYS A 384 -0.04 -10.98 -8.63
C LYS A 384 -1.11 -10.16 -9.35
N MET A 385 -1.86 -10.76 -10.28
CA MET A 385 -2.97 -10.08 -10.95
C MET A 385 -4.11 -9.79 -9.99
N MET A 386 -4.41 -10.67 -9.02
CA MET A 386 -5.42 -10.38 -7.99
C MET A 386 -4.94 -9.31 -6.99
N ALA A 387 -3.69 -9.36 -6.52
CA ALA A 387 -3.17 -8.42 -5.53
C ALA A 387 -2.75 -7.03 -6.07
N THR A 388 -2.43 -6.93 -7.37
CA THR A 388 -2.07 -5.63 -8.00
C THR A 388 -3.31 -4.95 -8.60
N LEU A 389 -4.37 -5.70 -8.96
CA LEU A 389 -5.69 -5.13 -9.28
C LEU A 389 -6.47 -4.66 -8.03
N GLU A 390 -5.94 -4.91 -6.83
CA GLU A 390 -6.53 -4.40 -5.59
C GLU A 390 -6.09 -2.94 -5.29
N ILE A 391 -5.06 -2.39 -5.95
CA ILE A 391 -4.55 -1.02 -5.69
C ILE A 391 -4.25 -0.21 -6.99
N LEU A 392 -4.69 -0.66 -8.17
CA LEU A 392 -4.57 0.10 -9.42
C LEU A 392 -5.92 0.49 -10.03
#